data_AF-A0A1T3BHL1-F1
#
_entry.id   AF-A0A1T3BHL1-F1
#
_cell.length_a   1.000
_cell.length_b   1.000
_cell.length_c   1.000
_cell.angle_alpha   90.00
_cell.angle_beta   90.00
_cell.angle_gamma   90.00
#
_symmetry.space_group_name_H-M   'P 1'
#
loop_
_entity.id
_entity.type
_entity.pdbx_description
1 polymer ?
#
loop_
_entity_poly.entity_id
_entity_poly.type
_entity_poly.pdbx_seq_one_letter_code
_entity_poly.pdbx_strand_id
1 'polypeptide(L)'
;MRSDLCDYIRKISQSGDFSLVIDTERSFVDDDLSRYANSPEMKSSLKTALTEIDIIKEHITLVSDPILYKAINKTCGLPKQRKNGLPYDGARQAMASHYTRLGNLNKARLTEVEKSIIDARRDNMKIMRRLYEQMQAKALGIDLSQNKGISL
;
A
#
# COMPACT_ATOMS: atom_id res chain seq x y z
N MET A 1 -6.96 -20.31 -14.81
CA MET A 1 -5.60 -19.76 -14.59
C MET A 1 -5.61 -18.29 -14.19
N ARG A 2 -6.13 -17.34 -15.01
CA ARG A 2 -6.17 -15.91 -14.63
C ARG A 2 -7.29 -15.55 -13.62
N SER A 3 -8.42 -16.26 -13.65
CA SER A 3 -9.44 -16.20 -12.59
C SER A 3 -8.87 -16.63 -11.24
N ASP A 4 -8.13 -17.73 -11.23
CA ASP A 4 -7.56 -18.35 -10.03
C ASP A 4 -6.53 -17.42 -9.38
N LEU A 5 -5.81 -16.63 -10.18
CA LEU A 5 -4.91 -15.58 -9.71
C LEU A 5 -5.67 -14.45 -9.00
N CYS A 6 -6.79 -13.99 -9.56
CA CYS A 6 -7.62 -12.96 -8.93
C CYS A 6 -8.15 -13.45 -7.57
N ASP A 7 -8.61 -14.70 -7.50
CA ASP A 7 -9.07 -15.30 -6.25
C ASP A 7 -7.94 -15.49 -5.23
N TYR A 8 -6.74 -15.83 -5.69
CA TYR A 8 -5.54 -15.89 -4.84
C TYR A 8 -5.21 -14.53 -4.21
N ILE A 9 -5.20 -13.46 -5.01
CA ILE A 9 -4.94 -12.09 -4.52
C ILE A 9 -5.95 -11.69 -3.44
N ARG A 10 -7.24 -12.01 -3.67
CA ARG A 10 -8.29 -11.74 -2.69
C ARG A 10 -8.12 -12.55 -1.40
N LYS A 11 -7.73 -13.82 -1.50
CA LYS A 11 -7.48 -14.69 -0.33
C LYS A 11 -6.31 -14.18 0.52
N ILE A 12 -5.23 -13.71 -0.11
CA ILE A 12 -4.12 -13.08 0.63
C ILE A 12 -4.61 -11.87 1.43
N SER A 13 -5.45 -11.03 0.83
CA SER A 13 -6.06 -9.91 1.53
C SER A 13 -6.87 -10.30 2.76
N GLN A 14 -7.54 -11.45 2.70
CA GLN A 14 -8.35 -11.97 3.81
C GLN A 14 -7.51 -12.53 4.96
N SER A 15 -6.23 -12.82 4.75
CA SER A 15 -5.37 -13.33 5.83
C SER A 15 -5.09 -12.28 6.91
N GLY A 16 -5.17 -10.99 6.56
CA GLY A 16 -4.76 -9.89 7.45
C GLY A 16 -3.25 -9.82 7.69
N ASP A 17 -2.47 -10.67 7.04
CA ASP A 17 -1.01 -10.68 7.14
C ASP A 17 -0.41 -9.60 6.24
N PHE A 18 0.03 -8.51 6.85
CA PHE A 18 0.62 -7.38 6.14
C PHE A 18 1.81 -7.82 5.28
N SER A 19 2.72 -8.60 5.85
CA SER A 19 3.97 -9.02 5.19
C SER A 19 3.65 -9.83 3.95
N LEU A 20 2.70 -10.76 4.05
CA LEU A 20 2.25 -11.55 2.91
C LEU A 20 1.64 -10.67 1.81
N VAL A 21 0.82 -9.68 2.17
CA VAL A 21 0.18 -8.78 1.19
C VAL A 21 1.22 -7.92 0.47
N ILE A 22 2.18 -7.31 1.20
CA ILE A 22 3.18 -6.43 0.60
C ILE A 22 4.22 -7.20 -0.22
N ASP A 23 4.63 -8.40 0.21
CA ASP A 23 5.58 -9.24 -0.54
C ASP A 23 4.94 -9.78 -1.83
N THR A 24 3.64 -10.09 -1.77
CA THR A 24 2.89 -10.45 -2.98
C THR A 24 2.83 -9.27 -3.95
N GLU A 25 2.50 -8.06 -3.47
CA GLU A 25 2.46 -6.88 -4.35
C GLU A 25 3.84 -6.59 -4.95
N ARG A 26 4.92 -6.69 -4.16
CA ARG A 26 6.29 -6.53 -4.64
C ARG A 26 6.58 -7.49 -5.80
N SER A 27 6.19 -8.76 -5.65
CA SER A 27 6.37 -9.79 -6.68
C SER A 27 5.62 -9.43 -7.96
N PHE A 28 4.39 -8.92 -7.87
CA PHE A 28 3.66 -8.44 -9.05
C PHE A 28 4.37 -7.28 -9.75
N VAL A 29 4.87 -6.30 -8.98
CA VAL A 29 5.56 -5.13 -9.56
C VAL A 29 6.89 -5.54 -10.20
N ASP A 30 7.62 -6.49 -9.60
CA ASP A 30 8.85 -7.06 -10.18
C ASP A 30 8.57 -7.84 -11.48
N ASP A 31 7.50 -8.64 -11.52
CA ASP A 31 7.07 -9.33 -12.74
C ASP A 31 6.61 -8.33 -13.82
N ASP A 32 5.87 -7.28 -13.44
CA ASP A 32 5.46 -6.20 -14.34
C ASP A 32 6.69 -5.49 -14.93
N LEU A 33 7.72 -5.23 -14.12
CA LEU A 33 8.96 -4.60 -14.56
C LEU A 33 9.78 -5.48 -15.49
N SER A 34 9.89 -6.77 -15.18
CA SER A 34 10.75 -7.70 -15.92
C SER A 34 10.13 -8.21 -17.21
N ARG A 35 8.79 -8.35 -17.26
CA ARG A 35 8.09 -9.00 -18.39
C ARG A 35 7.29 -8.04 -19.25
N TYR A 36 6.74 -6.99 -18.67
CA TYR A 36 5.72 -6.16 -19.33
C TYR A 36 6.14 -4.70 -19.55
N ALA A 37 7.20 -4.23 -18.89
CA ALA A 37 7.69 -2.86 -19.05
C ALA A 37 8.27 -2.60 -20.45
N ASN A 38 7.55 -1.80 -21.24
CA ASN A 38 7.87 -1.56 -22.66
C ASN A 38 8.38 -0.15 -22.98
N SER A 39 8.38 0.78 -22.01
CA SER A 39 8.89 2.14 -22.20
C SER A 39 9.81 2.58 -21.05
N PRO A 40 10.73 3.54 -21.28
CA PRO A 40 11.55 4.12 -20.22
C PRO A 40 10.73 4.70 -19.06
N GLU A 41 9.61 5.34 -19.36
CA GLU A 41 8.69 5.94 -18.39
C GLU A 41 8.02 4.86 -17.54
N MET A 42 7.55 3.78 -18.16
CA MET A 42 6.97 2.64 -17.44
C MET A 42 8.01 1.97 -16.55
N LYS A 43 9.23 1.74 -17.05
CA LYS A 43 10.34 1.20 -16.25
C LYS A 43 10.65 2.10 -15.04
N SER A 44 10.70 3.41 -15.24
CA SER A 44 10.95 4.38 -14.17
C SER A 44 9.82 4.38 -13.12
N SER A 45 8.56 4.35 -13.57
CA SER A 45 7.38 4.29 -12.70
C SER A 45 7.36 3.01 -11.84
N LEU A 46 7.68 1.85 -12.44
CA LEU A 46 7.73 0.56 -11.74
C LEU A 46 8.92 0.47 -10.77
N LYS A 47 10.09 1.00 -11.15
CA LYS A 47 11.24 1.12 -10.22
C LYS A 47 10.90 1.99 -9.01
N THR A 48 10.25 3.12 -9.26
CA THR A 48 9.73 3.99 -8.18
C THR A 48 8.74 3.24 -7.29
N ALA A 49 7.85 2.43 -7.88
CA ALA A 49 6.90 1.61 -7.12
C ALA A 49 7.62 0.59 -6.21
N LEU A 50 8.68 -0.05 -6.68
CA LEU A 50 9.49 -0.97 -5.86
C LEU A 50 10.17 -0.24 -4.70
N THR A 51 10.75 0.95 -4.94
CA THR A 51 11.33 1.78 -3.87
C THR A 51 10.28 2.19 -2.85
N GLU A 52 9.08 2.59 -3.29
CA GLU A 52 7.95 2.90 -2.41
C GLU A 52 7.53 1.69 -1.56
N ILE A 53 7.51 0.49 -2.15
CA ILE A 53 7.23 -0.76 -1.43
C ILE A 53 8.31 -1.06 -0.38
N ASP A 54 9.58 -0.86 -0.70
CA ASP A 54 10.67 -1.06 0.24
C ASP A 54 10.58 -0.06 1.42
N ILE A 55 10.21 1.21 1.16
CA ILE A 55 9.91 2.20 2.21
C ILE A 55 8.76 1.73 3.10
N ILE A 56 7.69 1.16 2.53
CA ILE A 56 6.58 0.60 3.32
C ILE A 56 7.11 -0.48 4.26
N LYS A 57 7.93 -1.41 3.75
CA LYS A 57 8.51 -2.50 4.56
C LYS A 57 9.39 -1.99 5.70
N GLU A 58 10.21 -0.98 5.44
CA GLU A 58 11.01 -0.33 6.49
C GLU A 58 10.10 0.29 7.57
N HIS A 59 9.08 1.03 7.16
CA HIS A 59 8.15 1.68 8.07
C HIS A 59 7.33 0.70 8.93
N ILE A 60 7.04 -0.52 8.44
CA ILE A 60 6.42 -1.59 9.25
C ILE A 60 7.32 -1.94 10.45
N THR A 61 8.64 -2.00 10.24
CA THR A 61 9.58 -2.26 11.33
C THR A 61 9.65 -1.08 12.31
N LEU A 62 9.65 0.15 11.78
CA LEU A 62 9.68 1.37 12.60
C LEU A 62 8.42 1.55 13.46
N VAL A 63 7.22 1.27 12.92
CA VAL A 63 5.96 1.40 13.66
C VAL A 63 5.78 0.31 14.71
N SER A 64 6.49 -0.82 14.57
CA SER A 64 6.47 -1.89 15.55
C SER A 64 7.25 -1.55 16.83
N ASP A 65 8.12 -0.52 16.78
CA ASP A 65 8.79 0.05 17.95
C ASP A 65 8.14 1.39 18.34
N PRO A 66 7.38 1.44 19.46
CA PRO A 66 6.71 2.66 19.91
C PRO A 66 7.65 3.83 20.21
N ILE A 67 8.90 3.57 20.62
CA ILE A 67 9.87 4.63 20.93
C ILE A 67 10.33 5.30 19.62
N LEU A 68 10.74 4.49 18.64
CA LEU A 68 11.13 4.99 17.32
C LEU A 68 9.96 5.68 16.63
N TYR A 69 8.78 5.08 16.68
CA TYR A 69 7.62 5.64 15.99
C TYR A 69 7.13 6.97 16.58
N LYS A 70 7.27 7.16 17.89
CA LYS A 70 7.01 8.47 18.52
C LYS A 70 7.92 9.57 17.99
N ALA A 71 9.18 9.26 17.67
CA ALA A 71 10.08 10.23 17.04
C ALA A 71 9.59 10.61 15.64
N ILE A 72 9.17 9.64 14.82
CA ILE A 72 8.57 9.89 13.50
C ILE A 72 7.32 10.75 13.63
N ASN A 73 6.41 10.42 14.55
CA ASN A 73 5.18 11.19 14.76
C ASN A 73 5.45 12.67 15.09
N LYS A 74 6.54 12.98 15.83
CA LYS A 74 6.93 14.37 16.11
C LYS A 74 7.30 15.16 14.85
N THR A 75 7.82 14.49 13.81
CA THR A 75 8.13 15.14 12.53
C THR A 75 6.88 15.44 11.68
N CYS A 76 5.75 14.78 11.99
CA CYS A 76 4.44 15.01 11.36
C CYS A 76 3.54 15.94 12.21
N GLY A 77 4.08 17.08 12.63
CA GLY A 77 3.38 18.05 13.48
C GLY A 77 2.40 18.96 12.75
N LEU A 78 2.54 19.15 11.42
CA LEU A 78 1.68 20.06 10.67
C LEU A 78 0.34 19.39 10.29
N PRO A 79 -0.78 20.13 10.26
CA PRO A 79 -2.09 19.57 9.86
C PRO A 79 -2.08 18.85 8.51
N LYS A 80 -1.34 19.36 7.52
CA LYS A 80 -1.20 18.73 6.19
C LYS A 80 -0.47 17.37 6.21
N GLN A 81 0.30 17.10 7.26
CA GLN A 81 1.05 15.85 7.46
C GLN A 81 0.26 14.86 8.33
N ARG A 82 -1.04 15.09 8.55
CA ARG A 82 -1.90 14.19 9.30
C ARG A 82 -3.15 13.82 8.51
N LYS A 83 -3.61 12.59 8.73
CA LYS A 83 -4.87 12.08 8.19
C LYS A 83 -5.54 11.27 9.30
N ASN A 84 -6.78 11.61 9.63
CA ASN A 84 -7.55 10.95 10.70
C ASN A 84 -6.82 10.91 12.05
N GLY A 85 -6.13 12.01 12.41
CA GLY A 85 -5.36 12.11 13.65
C GLY A 85 -4.03 11.36 13.66
N LEU A 86 -3.70 10.58 12.63
CA LEU A 86 -2.46 9.82 12.50
C LEU A 86 -1.44 10.51 11.56
N PRO A 87 -0.12 10.25 11.73
CA PRO A 87 0.90 10.71 10.80
C PRO A 87 0.61 10.25 9.36
N TYR A 88 0.73 11.15 8.39
CA TYR A 88 0.76 10.85 6.95
C TYR A 88 2.22 10.73 6.49
N ASP A 89 2.88 9.71 7.01
CA ASP A 89 4.31 9.42 6.85
C ASP A 89 4.64 8.76 5.49
N GLY A 90 5.92 8.42 5.30
CA GLY A 90 6.45 7.83 4.06
C GLY A 90 5.66 6.60 3.61
N ALA A 91 5.39 5.64 4.50
CA ALA A 91 4.57 4.47 4.19
C ALA A 91 3.18 4.82 3.66
N ARG A 92 2.46 5.75 4.31
CA ARG A 92 1.12 6.13 3.85
C ARG A 92 1.14 6.87 2.52
N GLN A 93 2.15 7.69 2.28
CA GLN A 93 2.35 8.36 1.01
C GLN A 93 2.67 7.35 -0.10
N ALA A 94 3.55 6.39 0.17
CA ALA A 94 3.90 5.30 -0.74
C ALA A 94 2.69 4.45 -1.11
N MET A 95 1.87 4.03 -0.13
CA MET A 95 0.64 3.28 -0.40
C MET A 95 -0.36 4.08 -1.24
N ALA A 96 -0.54 5.38 -0.97
CA ALA A 96 -1.44 6.24 -1.71
C ALA A 96 -0.97 6.47 -3.16
N SER A 97 0.35 6.67 -3.34
CA SER A 97 1.00 6.78 -4.65
C SER A 97 0.79 5.50 -5.46
N HIS A 98 1.07 4.34 -4.85
CA HIS A 98 0.93 3.06 -5.52
C HIS A 98 -0.52 2.70 -5.85
N TYR A 99 -1.47 2.97 -4.95
CA TYR A 99 -2.90 2.84 -5.24
C TYR A 99 -3.32 3.66 -6.47
N THR A 100 -2.82 4.89 -6.58
CA THR A 100 -3.06 5.78 -7.72
C THR A 100 -2.43 5.21 -9.00
N ARG A 101 -1.20 4.69 -8.93
CA ARG A 101 -0.51 4.02 -10.05
C ARG A 101 -1.32 2.86 -10.61
N LEU A 102 -1.82 1.98 -9.74
CA LEU A 102 -2.71 0.87 -10.14
C LEU A 102 -4.01 1.40 -10.78
N GLY A 103 -4.56 2.51 -10.26
CA GLY A 103 -5.74 3.14 -10.85
C GLY A 103 -5.52 3.70 -12.25
N ASN A 104 -4.34 4.26 -12.50
CA ASN A 104 -3.96 4.73 -13.83
C ASN A 104 -3.75 3.56 -14.78
N LEU A 105 -3.16 2.45 -14.31
CA LEU A 105 -3.04 1.21 -15.10
C LEU A 105 -4.41 0.66 -15.48
N ASN A 106 -5.40 0.72 -14.57
CA ASN A 106 -6.76 0.24 -14.83
C ASN A 106 -7.52 1.03 -15.92
N LYS A 107 -7.03 2.22 -16.31
CA LYS A 107 -7.62 3.02 -17.41
C LYS A 107 -7.16 2.55 -18.79
N ALA A 108 -6.16 1.68 -18.88
CA ALA A 108 -5.72 1.12 -20.14
C ALA A 108 -6.76 0.16 -20.74
N ARG A 109 -6.62 -0.13 -22.04
CA ARG A 109 -7.48 -1.10 -22.73
C ARG A 109 -7.09 -2.53 -22.34
N LEU A 110 -7.58 -2.96 -21.18
CA LEU A 110 -7.37 -4.27 -20.59
C LEU A 110 -8.63 -5.14 -20.73
N THR A 111 -8.46 -6.45 -20.67
CA THR A 111 -9.57 -7.40 -20.53
C THR A 111 -10.22 -7.26 -19.15
N GLU A 112 -11.48 -7.68 -19.01
CA GLU A 112 -12.19 -7.61 -17.73
C GLU A 112 -11.51 -8.43 -16.62
N VAL A 113 -10.81 -9.51 -17.00
CA VAL A 113 -10.03 -10.33 -16.05
C VAL A 113 -8.80 -9.58 -15.56
N GLU A 114 -8.07 -8.88 -16.44
CA GLU A 114 -6.91 -8.07 -16.07
C GLU A 114 -7.32 -6.88 -15.19
N LYS A 115 -8.43 -6.22 -15.51
CA LYS A 115 -8.99 -5.17 -14.65
C LYS A 115 -9.36 -5.70 -13.26
N SER A 116 -9.98 -6.88 -13.19
CA SER A 116 -10.32 -7.53 -11.92
C SER A 116 -9.09 -7.84 -11.05
N ILE A 117 -7.96 -8.19 -11.67
CA ILE A 117 -6.68 -8.39 -10.98
C ILE A 117 -6.16 -7.06 -10.42
N ILE A 118 -6.20 -5.98 -11.20
CA ILE A 118 -5.77 -4.65 -10.75
C ILE A 118 -6.67 -4.13 -9.63
N ASP A 119 -7.98 -4.35 -9.71
CA ASP A 119 -8.92 -3.96 -8.67
C ASP A 119 -8.67 -4.75 -7.37
N ALA A 120 -8.37 -6.05 -7.47
CA ALA A 120 -7.95 -6.84 -6.31
C ALA A 120 -6.66 -6.28 -5.67
N ARG A 121 -5.63 -5.95 -6.46
CA ARG A 121 -4.40 -5.29 -5.96
C ARG A 121 -4.69 -3.93 -5.30
N ARG A 122 -5.61 -3.14 -5.86
CA ARG A 122 -6.06 -1.87 -5.27
C ARG A 122 -6.76 -2.06 -3.93
N ASP A 123 -7.57 -3.10 -3.80
CA ASP A 123 -8.22 -3.43 -2.53
C ASP A 123 -7.21 -3.92 -1.49
N ASN A 124 -6.17 -4.67 -1.89
CA ASN A 124 -5.04 -5.01 -1.04
C ASN A 124 -4.34 -3.76 -0.48
N MET A 125 -4.13 -2.71 -1.30
CA MET A 125 -3.56 -1.45 -0.81
C MET A 125 -4.44 -0.78 0.26
N LYS A 126 -5.77 -0.84 0.10
CA LYS A 126 -6.70 -0.29 1.11
C LYS A 126 -6.62 -1.08 2.42
N ILE A 127 -6.48 -2.40 2.34
CA ILE A 127 -6.33 -3.28 3.51
C ILE A 127 -5.00 -2.99 4.21
N MET A 128 -3.89 -2.93 3.48
CA MET A 128 -2.58 -2.56 4.05
C MET A 128 -2.62 -1.19 4.71
N ARG A 129 -3.24 -0.19 4.10
CA ARG A 129 -3.41 1.13 4.73
C ARG A 129 -4.12 1.02 6.08
N ARG A 130 -5.21 0.25 6.16
CA ARG A 130 -5.96 0.05 7.41
C ARG A 130 -5.13 -0.67 8.48
N LEU A 131 -4.42 -1.73 8.10
CA LEU A 131 -3.53 -2.46 9.01
C LEU A 131 -2.42 -1.54 9.52
N TYR A 132 -1.81 -0.75 8.63
CA TYR A 132 -0.78 0.21 9.03
C TYR A 132 -1.34 1.28 9.97
N GLU A 133 -2.52 1.85 9.67
CA GLU A 133 -3.19 2.81 10.56
C GLU A 133 -3.41 2.25 11.97
N GLN A 134 -3.80 0.97 12.09
CA GLN A 134 -3.93 0.28 13.37
C GLN A 134 -2.58 0.15 14.09
N MET A 135 -1.51 -0.17 13.36
CA MET A 135 -0.15 -0.21 13.92
C MET A 135 0.28 1.17 14.42
N GLN A 136 0.05 2.24 13.63
CA GLN A 136 0.35 3.62 14.01
C GLN A 136 -0.37 3.99 15.30
N ALA A 137 -1.67 3.73 15.36
CA ALA A 137 -2.48 4.04 16.52
C ALA A 137 -2.01 3.28 17.77
N LYS A 138 -1.74 1.98 17.64
CA LYS A 138 -1.18 1.17 18.73
C LYS A 138 0.15 1.73 19.23
N ALA A 139 1.07 2.08 18.32
CA ALA A 139 2.39 2.63 18.68
C ALA A 139 2.30 3.98 19.39
N LEU A 140 1.27 4.78 19.07
CA LEU A 140 1.04 6.10 19.65
C LEU A 140 0.09 6.09 20.85
N GLY A 141 -0.52 4.96 21.19
CA GLY A 141 -1.53 4.86 22.25
C GLY A 141 -2.84 5.61 21.91
N ILE A 142 -3.18 5.70 20.62
CA ILE A 142 -4.42 6.34 20.13
C ILE A 142 -5.50 5.26 19.97
N ASP A 143 -6.71 5.53 20.45
CA ASP A 143 -7.87 4.68 20.17
C ASP A 143 -8.51 5.10 18.82
N LEU A 144 -8.65 4.14 17.90
CA LEU A 144 -9.24 4.34 16.57
C LEU A 144 -10.75 4.11 16.53
N SER A 145 -11.40 3.88 17.67
CA SER A 145 -12.83 3.55 17.79
C SER A 145 -13.81 4.56 17.18
N GLN A 146 -13.35 5.68 16.62
CA GLN A 146 -14.18 6.60 15.85
C GLN A 146 -13.47 7.10 14.58
N ASN A 147 -13.69 6.46 13.43
CA ASN A 147 -13.70 7.17 12.15
C ASN A 147 -14.54 6.44 11.09
N LYS A 148 -15.82 6.85 11.03
CA LYS A 148 -16.70 6.64 9.88
C LYS A 148 -16.15 7.43 8.68
N GLY A 149 -16.05 6.78 7.53
CA GLY A 149 -15.79 7.43 6.24
C GLY A 149 -14.31 7.47 5.86
N ILE A 150 -13.85 6.41 5.20
CA ILE A 150 -12.51 6.38 4.60
C ILE A 150 -12.55 7.20 3.31
N SER A 151 -12.06 8.44 3.34
CA SER A 151 -11.58 9.08 2.12
C SER A 151 -10.22 8.51 1.76
N LEU A 152 -10.11 8.10 0.50
CA LEU A 152 -8.84 7.87 -0.19
C LEU A 152 -8.05 9.17 -0.21
#